data_AF-A0A2A6F6N2-F1
#
_entry.id   AF-A0A2A6F6N2-F1
#
_cell.length_a   1.000
_cell.length_b   1.000
_cell.length_c   1.000
_cell.angle_alpha   90.00
_cell.angle_beta   90.00
_cell.angle_gamma   90.00
#
_symmetry.space_group_name_H-M   'P 1'
#
loop_
_entity.id
_entity.type
_entity.pdbx_description
1 polymer ?
#
loop_
_entity_poly.entity_id
_entity_poly.type
_entity_poly.pdbx_seq_one_letter_code
_entity_poly.pdbx_strand_id
1 'polypeptide(L)' 'MGVGDVGSFDGAKSFDHEDGDEQDTFYKNARFALKTWTGQETELGTLRTYTETRFNFGNFNNYAFRESADTYNVAGNKG' A
#
# COMPACT_ATOMS: atom_id res chain seq x y z
N MET A 1 -8.81 22.99 9.19
CA MET A 1 -8.04 22.13 8.26
C MET A 1 -8.55 20.72 8.48
N GLY A 2 -9.26 20.18 7.49
CA GLY A 2 -9.87 18.85 7.58
C GLY A 2 -8.80 17.78 7.34
N VAL A 3 -8.82 16.73 8.14
CA VAL A 3 -7.98 15.56 7.94
C VAL A 3 -8.42 14.89 6.63
N GLY A 4 -7.49 14.62 5.70
CA GLY A 4 -7.81 14.02 4.39
C GLY A 4 -7.77 14.96 3.18
N ASP A 5 -7.52 16.26 3.35
CA ASP A 5 -7.46 17.22 2.23
C ASP A 5 -6.17 17.10 1.38
N VAL A 6 -6.29 17.15 0.06
CA VAL A 6 -5.16 16.98 -0.89
C VAL A 6 -4.17 18.13 -0.74
N GLY A 7 -2.88 17.79 -0.66
CA GLY A 7 -1.82 18.76 -0.31
C GLY A 7 -1.44 18.73 1.18
N SER A 8 -2.21 18.05 2.03
CA SER A 8 -1.77 17.61 3.36
C SER A 8 -0.98 16.29 3.26
N PHE A 9 -0.15 16.00 4.26
CA PHE A 9 0.64 14.76 4.35
C PHE A 9 -0.23 13.49 4.42
N ASP A 10 -1.50 13.63 4.80
CA ASP A 10 -2.48 12.56 4.95
C ASP A 10 -3.60 12.59 3.91
N GLY A 11 -3.54 13.51 2.95
CA GLY A 11 -4.64 13.80 2.05
C GLY A 11 -4.75 12.91 0.83
N ALA A 12 -5.98 12.61 0.43
CA ALA A 12 -6.30 11.88 -0.80
C ALA A 12 -7.78 12.14 -1.12
N LYS A 13 -8.17 12.16 -2.40
CA LYS A 13 -9.61 12.15 -2.76
C LYS A 13 -9.97 10.84 -3.43
N SER A 14 -11.21 10.41 -3.30
CA SER A 14 -11.79 9.25 -3.98
C SER A 14 -13.22 9.56 -4.36
N PHE A 15 -13.72 9.01 -5.46
CA PHE A 15 -15.16 9.00 -5.71
C PHE A 15 -15.83 8.00 -4.76
N ASP A 16 -17.00 8.33 -4.24
CA ASP A 16 -17.81 7.34 -3.55
C ASP A 16 -18.49 6.38 -4.53
N HIS A 17 -19.00 5.28 -3.98
CA HIS A 17 -19.62 4.21 -4.75
C HIS A 17 -21.13 4.44 -4.99
N GLU A 18 -21.75 5.38 -4.27
CA GLU A 18 -23.21 5.52 -4.21
C GLU A 18 -23.72 6.60 -5.18
N ASP A 19 -23.10 7.77 -5.20
CA ASP A 19 -23.49 8.89 -6.05
C ASP A 19 -22.33 9.38 -6.96
N GLY A 20 -21.10 8.94 -6.68
CA GLY A 20 -19.93 9.27 -7.46
C GLY A 20 -19.49 10.72 -7.29
N ASP A 21 -19.83 11.35 -6.17
CA ASP A 21 -19.26 12.62 -5.74
C ASP A 21 -17.82 12.40 -5.23
N GLU A 22 -17.00 13.45 -5.33
CA GLU A 22 -15.63 13.42 -4.87
C GLU A 22 -15.59 13.66 -3.35
N GLN A 23 -15.04 12.69 -2.61
CA GLN A 23 -14.93 12.76 -1.15
C GLN A 23 -13.47 12.73 -0.69
N ASP A 24 -13.24 13.39 0.43
CA ASP A 24 -11.98 13.30 1.17
C ASP A 24 -11.74 11.90 1.72
N THR A 25 -10.52 11.39 1.55
CA THR A 25 -10.06 10.12 2.08
C THR A 25 -8.61 10.24 2.56
N PHE A 26 -8.10 9.17 3.16
CA PHE A 26 -6.75 9.17 3.71
C PHE A 26 -5.73 8.61 2.72
N TYR A 27 -4.55 9.23 2.73
CA TYR A 27 -3.35 8.67 2.16
C TYR A 27 -2.94 7.40 2.92
N LYS A 28 -2.85 6.29 2.19
CA LYS A 28 -2.51 4.97 2.69
C LYS A 28 -1.09 4.61 2.27
N ASN A 29 -0.27 4.20 3.24
CA ASN A 29 1.06 3.65 3.01
C ASN A 29 1.34 2.56 4.07
N ALA A 30 1.49 1.31 3.63
CA ALA A 30 1.68 0.16 4.51
C ALA A 30 2.79 -0.76 3.98
N ARG A 31 3.55 -1.35 4.91
CA ARG A 31 4.66 -2.27 4.61
C ARG A 31 4.60 -3.51 5.49
N PHE A 32 4.74 -4.68 4.87
CA PHE A 32 4.79 -5.97 5.55
C PHE A 32 5.97 -6.80 5.03
N ALA A 33 6.67 -7.48 5.93
CA ALA A 33 7.81 -8.33 5.58
C ALA A 33 7.73 -9.68 6.29
N LEU A 34 7.75 -10.76 5.50
CA LEU A 34 7.84 -12.13 5.98
C LEU A 34 9.27 -12.64 5.79
N LYS A 35 9.90 -13.08 6.88
CA LYS A 35 11.27 -13.61 6.87
C LYS A 35 11.27 -15.04 7.39
N THR A 36 11.83 -15.95 6.60
CA THR A 36 11.99 -17.36 6.96
C THR A 36 13.47 -17.70 6.90
N TRP A 37 14.01 -18.27 7.97
CA TRP A 37 15.37 -18.80 8.00
C TRP A 37 15.37 -20.23 8.52
N THR A 38 16.24 -21.06 7.96
CA THR A 38 16.53 -22.39 8.47
C THR A 38 18.03 -22.48 8.74
N GLY A 39 18.40 -23.24 9.76
CA GLY A 39 19.79 -23.60 10.01
C GLY A 39 19.81 -25.08 10.31
N GLN A 40 20.32 -25.88 9.39
CA GLN A 40 20.59 -27.29 9.67
C GLN A 40 22.10 -27.47 9.74
N GLU A 41 22.56 -27.97 10.89
CA GLU A 41 23.90 -28.49 11.04
C GLU A 41 23.94 -29.87 10.39
N THR A 42 24.77 -30.03 9.37
CA THR A 42 25.07 -31.32 8.77
C THR A 42 26.53 -31.63 9.02
N GLU A 43 26.92 -32.90 8.88
CA GLU A 43 28.23 -33.43 9.28
C GLU A 43 29.43 -32.86 8.49
N LEU A 44 29.21 -31.89 7.61
CA LEU A 44 30.24 -31.12 6.90
C LEU A 44 29.94 -29.61 6.84
N GLY A 45 29.10 -29.09 7.75
CA GLY A 45 28.83 -27.65 7.90
C GLY A 45 27.37 -27.29 8.14
N THR A 46 27.10 -26.01 8.41
CA THR A 46 25.74 -25.49 8.60
C THR A 46 25.24 -24.85 7.32
N LEU A 47 24.21 -25.43 6.68
CA LEU A 47 23.50 -24.74 5.61
C LEU A 47 22.45 -23.82 6.24
N ARG A 48 22.55 -22.52 5.96
CA ARG A 48 21.56 -21.54 6.33
C ARG A 48 20.82 -21.05 5.09
N THR A 49 19.52 -21.30 5.05
CA THR A 49 18.65 -20.72 4.01
C THR A 49 17.99 -19.48 4.57
N TYR A 50 18.04 -18.38 3.82
CA TYR A 50 17.33 -17.14 4.13
C TYR A 50 16.39 -16.78 2.98
N THR A 51 15.11 -16.67 3.28
CA THR A 51 14.08 -16.24 2.32
C THR A 51 13.32 -15.05 2.91
N GLU A 52 13.17 -13.98 2.13
CA GLU A 52 12.40 -12.79 2.49
C GLU A 52 11.34 -12.49 1.44
N THR A 53 10.12 -12.23 1.88
CA THR A 53 9.01 -11.74 1.06
C THR A 53 8.56 -10.37 1.57
N ARG A 54 8.47 -9.37 0.69
CA ARG A 54 8.10 -7.99 1.03
C ARG A 54 6.83 -7.59 0.31
N PHE A 55 5.93 -6.92 1.02
CA PHE A 55 4.69 -6.36 0.50
C PHE A 55 4.64 -4.88 0.87
N ASN A 56 4.41 -4.04 -0.13
CA ASN A 56 4.27 -2.60 0.03
C ASN A 56 2.94 -2.20 -0.62
N PHE A 57 2.10 -1.47 0.11
CA PHE A 57 0.80 -1.03 -0.40
C PHE A 57 0.62 0.46 -0.19
N GLY A 58 -0.16 1.08 -1.07
CA GLY A 58 -0.74 2.36 -0.78
C GLY A 58 -1.40 3.02 -1.98
N ASN A 59 -1.92 4.22 -1.77
CA ASN A 59 -2.66 4.97 -2.78
C ASN A 59 -1.96 6.30 -3.12
N PHE A 60 -2.60 7.16 -3.91
CA PHE A 60 -2.03 8.44 -4.36
C PHE A 60 -2.50 9.62 -3.49
N ASN A 61 -1.62 10.60 -3.25
CA ASN A 61 -2.00 11.90 -2.67
C ASN A 61 -2.40 12.83 -3.83
N ASN A 62 -3.63 12.69 -4.31
CA ASN A 62 -4.11 13.47 -5.45
C ASN A 62 -5.65 13.60 -5.42
N TYR A 63 -6.16 14.48 -6.27
CA TYR A 63 -7.58 14.66 -6.55
C TYR A 63 -8.15 13.44 -7.28
N ALA A 64 -9.46 13.23 -7.22
CA ALA A 64 -10.07 12.14 -7.94
C ALA A 64 -10.25 12.54 -9.42
N PHE A 65 -9.63 11.80 -10.36
CA PHE A 65 -9.81 12.02 -11.81
C PHE A 65 -10.59 10.87 -12.43
N ARG A 66 -11.62 11.20 -13.21
CA ARG A 66 -12.40 10.24 -14.00
C ARG A 66 -11.63 9.92 -15.29
N GLU A 67 -10.73 8.94 -15.22
CA GLU A 67 -10.20 8.27 -16.41
C GLU A 67 -10.37 6.75 -16.24
N SER A 68 -11.30 6.17 -17.01
CA SER A 68 -11.45 4.73 -17.24
C SER A 68 -11.54 3.80 -16.01
N ALA A 69 -12.77 3.44 -15.65
CA ALA A 69 -13.20 2.27 -14.86
C ALA A 69 -12.68 2.03 -13.42
N ASP A 70 -11.73 2.79 -12.88
CA ASP A 70 -11.38 2.69 -11.46
C ASP A 70 -11.18 4.08 -10.86
N THR A 71 -12.30 4.69 -10.49
CA THR A 71 -12.38 6.04 -9.93
C THR A 71 -12.06 6.07 -8.43
N TYR A 72 -11.66 4.93 -7.86
CA TYR A 72 -11.37 4.81 -6.44
C TYR A 72 -9.87 4.98 -6.19
N ASN A 73 -9.51 5.82 -5.22
CA ASN A 73 -8.12 5.95 -4.78
C ASN A 73 -7.73 4.79 -3.84
N VAL A 74 -7.82 3.57 -4.40
CA VAL A 74 -7.57 2.30 -3.74
C VAL A 74 -6.08 2.14 -3.48
N ALA A 75 -5.74 1.49 -2.36
CA ALA A 75 -4.36 1.12 -2.12
C ALA A 75 -3.96 -0.07 -3.01
N GLY A 76 -2.99 0.16 -3.91
CA GLY A 76 -2.38 -0.87 -4.76
C GLY A 76 -0.98 -1.24 -4.28
N ASN A 77 -0.39 -2.29 -4.87
CA ASN A 77 1.01 -2.64 -4.62
C ASN A 77 1.94 -1.51 -5.10
N LYS A 78 2.84 -1.05 -4.23
CA LYS A 78 3.84 -0.01 -4.51
C LYS A 78 5.20 -0.67 -4.70
N GLY A 79 5.65 -0.75 -5.95
CA GLY A 79 6.96 -1.31 -6.34
C GLY A 79 8.13 -0.66 -5.61
#